data_AF-A0A952MUD6-F1
#
_entry.id   AF-A0A952MUD6-F1
#
_cell.length_a   1.000
_cell.length_b   1.000
_cell.length_c   1.000
_cell.angle_alpha   90.00
_cell.angle_beta   90.00
_cell.angle_gamma   90.00
#
_symmetry.space_group_name_H-M   'P 1'
#
loop_
_entity.id
_entity.type
_entity.pdbx_description
1 polymer ?
#
loop_
_entity_poly.entity_id
_entity_poly.type
_entity_poly.pdbx_seq_one_letter_code
_entity_poly.pdbx_strand_id
1 'polypeptide(L)'
;MVEFNPIVSVWIVLAVLVISTSVLLWIEWRRALRYSALRLTAVVLLTLAVAGLFLKPGYYSSQSNEIILLTPGYQPAVVDSLLRQNPSAKLIHLQQAKPYRNSELLESYSKFHFLQNELCCVVGQGLPIHALDSIKKKDFVFIASEPPDGIIEIALSQPIYPHQDNFVNGVFKNPPPETWVLLEGPGGVEDSVFLEGSGHRPFKLSFKPKQEGRFLYSVRTKTKGTVVYVEKLPIYVQHPDTLSILFVQDYPTFEIQYLKNFLSKQHHKLTLRYRLSQSMYRFEYANTGSRPVNNLSPEILDQLDVLVIDGESLQRLSRSEAAAVNESINKGLGILVLSPTNRIDNALFPFAQLVVKTDTAVITINNKSLNLPALAQRVKKEPDVVSITENQSGLLSGHRYKGFGKVGFQFLKETYRLTLSGDSIAYSHLWMPMLNGISRAKTYNGKIIIENSPPVYPDNPVSVKLISRDDDVQLDVDSISWPLQEDVFIDNVWSAKLWAGEPGWHSLAIASGNAEFYYVSAPGEWQSVAINNQITANMRVSGSGVEGGDKQEDLVRKEFNPLIFFLLFLLSAGFLWLVPKL
;
A
#
# COMPACT_ATOMS: atom_id res chain seq x y z
N MET A 1 -45.11 -11.00 20.41
CA MET A 1 -46.51 -11.10 19.92
C MET A 1 -46.83 -12.57 19.73
N VAL A 2 -47.94 -13.09 20.30
CA VAL A 2 -48.35 -14.50 20.12
C VAL A 2 -49.38 -14.53 19.02
N GLU A 3 -49.13 -15.29 17.96
CA GLU A 3 -50.02 -15.38 16.81
C GLU A 3 -50.39 -16.85 16.55
N PHE A 4 -51.69 -17.08 16.33
CA PHE A 4 -52.26 -18.42 16.17
C PHE A 4 -52.35 -18.75 14.68
N ASN A 5 -51.87 -19.94 14.29
CA ASN A 5 -52.04 -20.45 12.93
C ASN A 5 -52.89 -21.72 13.00
N PRO A 6 -54.21 -21.58 13.14
CA PRO A 6 -55.06 -22.71 13.39
C PRO A 6 -55.26 -23.52 12.10
N ILE A 7 -55.42 -24.84 12.24
CA ILE A 7 -55.67 -25.73 11.09
C ILE A 7 -57.03 -25.42 10.43
N VAL A 8 -57.94 -24.80 11.18
CA VAL A 8 -59.30 -24.41 10.79
C VAL A 8 -59.55 -23.01 11.36
N SER A 9 -60.48 -22.22 10.81
CA SER A 9 -60.79 -20.87 11.32
C SER A 9 -60.85 -20.81 12.87
N VAL A 10 -60.13 -19.86 13.47
CA VAL A 10 -60.05 -19.66 14.94
C VAL A 10 -61.44 -19.69 15.57
N TRP A 11 -62.42 -19.07 14.91
CA TRP A 11 -63.80 -18.98 15.37
C TRP A 11 -64.52 -20.32 15.42
N ILE A 12 -64.23 -21.22 14.48
CA ILE A 12 -64.80 -22.58 14.46
C ILE A 12 -64.20 -23.41 15.59
N VAL A 13 -62.88 -23.32 15.78
CA VAL A 13 -62.18 -24.02 16.88
C VAL A 13 -62.71 -23.55 18.23
N LEU A 14 -62.86 -22.23 18.42
CA LEU A 14 -63.43 -21.66 19.64
C LEU A 14 -64.90 -22.05 19.84
N ALA A 15 -65.74 -22.02 18.80
CA ALA A 15 -67.15 -22.41 18.91
C ALA A 15 -67.32 -23.87 19.31
N VAL A 16 -66.57 -24.79 18.68
CA VAL A 16 -66.60 -26.22 19.00
C VAL A 16 -66.06 -26.47 20.41
N LEU A 17 -64.97 -25.79 20.81
CA LEU A 17 -64.44 -25.88 22.17
C LEU A 17 -65.45 -25.40 23.20
N VAL A 18 -66.07 -24.24 23.01
CA VAL A 18 -67.07 -23.70 23.96
C VAL A 18 -68.31 -24.60 24.06
N ILE A 19 -68.78 -25.16 22.96
CA ILE A 19 -69.91 -26.10 22.98
C ILE A 19 -69.51 -27.39 23.71
N SER A 20 -68.36 -27.97 23.36
CA SER A 20 -67.89 -29.21 23.99
C SER A 20 -67.57 -29.05 25.48
N THR A 21 -66.95 -27.93 25.89
CA THR A 21 -66.69 -27.61 27.30
C THR A 21 -67.99 -27.47 28.06
N SER A 22 -68.96 -26.73 27.51
CA SER A 22 -70.25 -26.50 28.17
C SER A 22 -71.04 -27.79 28.35
N VAL A 23 -71.04 -28.68 27.35
CA VAL A 23 -71.70 -29.99 27.43
C VAL A 23 -70.99 -30.89 28.44
N LEU A 24 -69.66 -30.96 28.41
CA LEU A 24 -68.87 -31.79 29.34
C LEU A 24 -69.01 -31.30 30.79
N LEU A 25 -68.97 -29.98 31.02
CA LEU A 25 -69.20 -29.37 32.33
C LEU A 25 -70.62 -29.63 32.83
N TRP A 26 -71.63 -29.56 31.95
CA TRP A 26 -73.03 -29.84 32.32
C TRP A 26 -73.26 -31.31 32.68
N ILE A 27 -72.70 -32.24 31.90
CA ILE A 27 -72.75 -33.68 32.19
C ILE A 27 -72.07 -33.98 33.52
N GLU A 28 -70.90 -33.39 33.77
CA GLU A 28 -70.13 -33.66 34.98
C GLU A 28 -70.74 -33.00 36.22
N TRP A 29 -71.36 -31.82 36.07
CA TRP A 29 -72.10 -31.16 37.14
C TRP A 29 -73.36 -31.94 37.54
N ARG A 30 -74.08 -32.52 36.58
CA ARG A 30 -75.25 -33.37 36.87
C ARG A 30 -74.91 -34.67 37.60
N ARG A 31 -73.66 -35.14 37.53
CA ARG A 31 -73.28 -36.47 38.04
C ARG A 31 -73.11 -36.54 39.56
N ALA A 32 -73.08 -35.44 40.30
CA ALA A 32 -73.06 -35.40 41.78
C ALA A 32 -72.15 -36.47 42.45
N LEU A 33 -70.90 -36.60 41.95
CA LEU A 33 -69.90 -37.57 42.44
C LEU A 33 -68.85 -36.89 43.34
N ARG A 34 -68.10 -37.69 44.10
CA ARG A 34 -66.98 -37.25 44.95
C ARG A 34 -65.85 -36.63 44.08
N TYR A 35 -65.22 -35.55 44.56
CA TYR A 35 -64.18 -34.77 43.86
C TYR A 35 -64.63 -33.92 42.67
N SER A 36 -65.87 -33.41 42.70
CA SER A 36 -66.44 -32.56 41.63
C SER A 36 -65.57 -31.38 41.20
N ALA A 37 -64.93 -30.67 42.14
CA ALA A 37 -64.04 -29.55 41.84
C ALA A 37 -62.81 -29.94 41.01
N LEU A 38 -62.18 -31.08 41.30
CA LEU A 38 -61.01 -31.58 40.57
C LEU A 38 -61.36 -32.12 39.19
N ARG A 39 -62.57 -32.65 39.00
CA ARG A 39 -63.03 -33.08 37.69
C ARG A 39 -63.37 -31.87 36.79
N LEU A 40 -63.99 -30.83 37.35
CA LEU A 40 -64.24 -29.59 36.64
C LEU A 40 -62.94 -28.94 36.15
N THR A 41 -61.91 -28.88 37.00
CA THR A 41 -60.59 -28.37 36.58
C THR A 41 -59.92 -29.25 35.53
N ALA A 42 -60.05 -30.59 35.62
CA ALA A 42 -59.53 -31.50 34.61
C ALA A 42 -60.23 -31.35 33.24
N VAL A 43 -61.53 -31.07 33.19
CA VAL A 43 -62.25 -30.77 31.94
C VAL A 43 -61.73 -29.47 31.33
N VAL A 44 -61.53 -28.43 32.14
CA VAL A 44 -60.98 -27.15 31.66
C VAL A 44 -59.55 -27.34 31.12
N LEU A 45 -58.68 -28.07 31.84
CA LEU A 45 -57.32 -28.36 31.40
C LEU A 45 -57.29 -29.23 30.13
N LEU A 46 -58.17 -30.22 30.02
CA LEU A 46 -58.32 -31.05 28.82
C LEU A 46 -58.68 -30.19 27.60
N THR A 47 -59.61 -29.26 27.78
CA THR A 47 -60.08 -28.40 26.69
C THR A 47 -59.03 -27.36 26.30
N LEU A 48 -58.25 -26.84 27.26
CA LEU A 48 -57.09 -25.99 27.02
C LEU A 48 -55.98 -26.74 26.26
N ALA A 49 -55.77 -28.03 26.56
CA ALA A 49 -54.83 -28.90 25.88
C ALA A 49 -55.20 -29.07 24.39
N VAL A 50 -56.47 -29.38 24.14
CA VAL A 50 -57.02 -29.52 22.78
C VAL A 50 -56.92 -28.20 22.03
N ALA A 51 -57.26 -27.07 22.69
CA ALA A 51 -57.10 -25.74 22.12
C ALA A 51 -55.65 -25.46 21.70
N GLY A 52 -54.67 -25.80 22.54
CA GLY A 52 -53.24 -25.63 22.25
C GLY A 52 -52.75 -26.47 21.06
N LEU A 53 -53.28 -27.69 20.87
CA LEU A 53 -52.95 -28.55 19.73
C LEU A 53 -53.54 -28.04 18.41
N PHE A 54 -54.76 -27.51 18.42
CA PHE A 54 -55.45 -27.05 17.20
C PHE A 54 -55.09 -25.61 16.81
N LEU A 55 -54.84 -24.72 17.77
CA LEU A 55 -54.53 -23.31 17.53
C LEU A 55 -53.04 -23.05 17.25
N LYS A 56 -52.16 -24.03 17.53
CA LYS A 56 -50.71 -23.97 17.30
C LYS A 56 -50.10 -22.60 17.62
N PRO A 57 -50.05 -22.20 18.91
CA PRO A 57 -49.48 -20.91 19.26
C PRO A 57 -48.04 -20.83 18.77
N GLY A 58 -47.71 -19.72 18.10
CA GLY A 58 -46.34 -19.39 17.68
C GLY A 58 -45.82 -18.19 18.46
N TYR A 59 -44.52 -18.17 18.69
CA TYR A 59 -43.81 -16.98 19.16
C TYR A 59 -42.81 -16.54 18.10
N TYR A 60 -42.67 -15.23 17.91
CA TYR A 60 -41.63 -14.67 17.07
C TYR A 60 -40.29 -14.73 17.81
N SER A 61 -39.28 -15.32 17.18
CA SER A 61 -37.90 -15.24 17.62
C SER A 61 -37.14 -14.38 16.62
N SER A 62 -36.44 -13.36 17.11
CA SER A 62 -35.50 -12.61 16.30
C SER A 62 -34.37 -13.55 15.90
N GLN A 63 -34.27 -13.90 14.61
CA GLN A 63 -33.06 -14.46 14.05
C GLN A 63 -32.34 -13.33 13.33
N SER A 64 -31.28 -12.84 13.96
CA SER A 64 -30.35 -11.96 13.28
C SER A 64 -29.66 -12.80 12.20
N ASN A 65 -29.81 -12.43 10.93
CA ASN A 65 -29.06 -13.06 9.83
C ASN A 65 -27.59 -12.65 9.83
N GLU A 66 -27.08 -12.07 10.93
CA GLU A 66 -25.70 -11.65 11.06
C GLU A 66 -24.73 -12.82 11.09
N ILE A 67 -23.70 -12.71 10.27
CA ILE A 67 -22.60 -13.66 10.18
C ILE A 67 -21.37 -13.06 10.84
N ILE A 68 -20.78 -13.82 11.75
CA ILE A 68 -19.45 -13.55 12.30
C ILE A 68 -18.48 -14.52 11.63
N LEU A 69 -17.54 -13.97 10.87
CA LEU A 69 -16.51 -14.73 10.19
C LEU A 69 -15.25 -14.85 11.06
N LEU A 70 -14.84 -16.09 11.31
CA LEU A 70 -13.63 -16.43 12.04
C LEU A 70 -12.49 -16.72 11.07
N THR A 71 -11.44 -15.92 11.19
CA THR A 71 -10.20 -16.04 10.41
C THR A 71 -9.08 -16.56 11.30
N PRO A 72 -7.96 -17.08 10.75
CA PRO A 72 -6.86 -17.60 11.58
C PRO A 72 -6.40 -16.57 12.62
N GLY A 73 -5.93 -17.03 13.78
CA GLY A 73 -5.49 -16.14 14.87
C GLY A 73 -6.61 -15.46 15.67
N TYR A 74 -7.89 -15.78 15.43
CA TYR A 74 -8.98 -15.26 16.26
C TYR A 74 -8.84 -15.67 17.74
N GLN A 75 -9.28 -14.80 18.64
CA GLN A 75 -9.28 -15.06 20.08
C GLN A 75 -10.66 -15.55 20.55
N PRO A 76 -10.77 -16.73 21.18
CA PRO A 76 -12.04 -17.25 21.70
C PRO A 76 -12.79 -16.28 22.62
N ALA A 77 -12.06 -15.55 23.47
CA ALA A 77 -12.66 -14.58 24.40
C ALA A 77 -13.38 -13.43 23.69
N VAL A 78 -12.86 -12.99 22.53
CA VAL A 78 -13.49 -11.96 21.70
C VAL A 78 -14.77 -12.52 21.08
N VAL A 79 -14.73 -13.75 20.57
CA VAL A 79 -15.90 -14.43 20.00
C VAL A 79 -16.98 -14.63 21.05
N ASP A 80 -16.63 -15.04 22.27
CA ASP A 80 -17.57 -15.16 23.39
C ASP A 80 -18.22 -13.83 23.75
N SER A 81 -17.47 -12.73 23.70
CA SER A 81 -18.02 -11.38 23.93
C SER A 81 -19.00 -10.99 22.83
N LEU A 82 -18.69 -11.26 21.56
CA LEU A 82 -19.58 -11.00 20.43
C LEU A 82 -20.87 -11.83 20.50
N LEU A 83 -20.77 -13.11 20.85
CA LEU A 83 -21.94 -13.97 21.00
C LEU A 83 -22.84 -13.56 22.17
N ARG A 84 -22.30 -12.92 23.21
CA ARG A 84 -23.13 -12.34 24.29
C ARG A 84 -23.91 -11.12 23.81
N GLN A 85 -23.34 -10.34 22.89
CA GLN A 85 -24.01 -9.19 22.31
C GLN A 85 -25.03 -9.62 21.26
N ASN A 86 -24.69 -10.60 20.40
CA ASN A 86 -25.52 -11.10 19.31
C ASN A 86 -25.70 -12.63 19.41
N PRO A 87 -26.61 -13.14 20.27
CA PRO A 87 -26.77 -14.58 20.52
C PRO A 87 -27.32 -15.39 19.34
N SER A 88 -27.97 -14.71 18.39
CA SER A 88 -28.57 -15.32 17.20
C SER A 88 -27.65 -15.32 15.97
N ALA A 89 -26.45 -14.74 16.07
CA ALA A 89 -25.50 -14.65 14.96
C ALA A 89 -24.95 -16.02 14.54
N LYS A 90 -24.82 -16.22 13.23
CA LYS A 90 -24.25 -17.42 12.64
C LYS A 90 -22.73 -17.34 12.62
N LEU A 91 -22.06 -18.39 13.09
CA LEU A 91 -20.60 -18.47 13.07
C LEU A 91 -20.12 -19.24 11.84
N ILE A 92 -19.22 -18.62 11.08
CA ILE A 92 -18.56 -19.25 9.94
C ILE A 92 -17.06 -19.15 10.15
N HIS A 93 -16.31 -20.22 9.87
CA HIS A 93 -14.84 -20.20 9.96
C HIS A 93 -14.17 -20.57 8.64
N LEU A 94 -13.00 -19.99 8.38
CA LEU A 94 -12.17 -20.36 7.24
C LEU A 94 -11.49 -21.72 7.48
N GLN A 95 -11.11 -22.41 6.40
CA GLN A 95 -10.41 -23.70 6.46
C GLN A 95 -9.12 -23.66 7.28
N GLN A 96 -8.41 -22.52 7.26
CA GLN A 96 -7.16 -22.31 7.99
C GLN A 96 -7.39 -21.89 9.46
N ALA A 97 -8.63 -21.59 9.85
CA ALA A 97 -8.99 -21.19 11.21
C ALA A 97 -9.42 -22.42 12.02
N LYS A 98 -9.10 -22.42 13.32
CA LYS A 98 -9.58 -23.46 14.23
C LYS A 98 -11.12 -23.42 14.30
N PRO A 99 -11.82 -24.56 14.32
CA PRO A 99 -13.28 -24.56 14.45
C PRO A 99 -13.68 -24.03 15.83
N TYR A 100 -14.76 -23.25 15.85
CA TYR A 100 -15.40 -22.78 17.09
C TYR A 100 -16.73 -23.49 17.30
N ARG A 101 -17.28 -23.44 18.51
CA ARG A 101 -18.53 -24.12 18.86
C ARG A 101 -19.63 -23.78 17.86
N ASN A 102 -20.23 -24.80 17.24
CA ASN A 102 -21.28 -24.67 16.23
C ASN A 102 -20.92 -23.78 15.02
N SER A 103 -19.62 -23.61 14.70
CA SER A 103 -19.21 -22.88 13.50
C SER A 103 -19.29 -23.74 12.25
N GLU A 104 -19.80 -23.17 11.16
CA GLU A 104 -19.81 -23.82 9.84
C GLU A 104 -18.53 -23.51 9.05
N LEU A 105 -18.01 -24.51 8.35
CA LEU A 105 -16.83 -24.34 7.49
C LEU A 105 -17.21 -23.61 6.21
N LEU A 106 -16.48 -22.55 5.89
CA LEU A 106 -16.52 -21.94 4.57
C LEU A 106 -15.60 -22.70 3.61
N GLU A 107 -16.19 -23.50 2.73
CA GLU A 107 -15.44 -24.32 1.76
C GLU A 107 -14.74 -23.49 0.67
N SER A 108 -15.27 -22.32 0.31
CA SER A 108 -14.70 -21.48 -0.75
C SER A 108 -15.07 -20.01 -0.58
N TYR A 109 -14.14 -19.13 -0.94
CA TYR A 109 -14.36 -17.69 -1.00
C TYR A 109 -15.42 -17.29 -2.02
N SER A 110 -15.75 -18.13 -3.01
CA SER A 110 -16.80 -17.82 -4.00
C SER A 110 -18.20 -17.68 -3.38
N LYS A 111 -18.45 -18.30 -2.22
CA LYS A 111 -19.71 -18.18 -1.48
C LYS A 111 -19.88 -16.80 -0.83
N PHE A 112 -18.84 -15.97 -0.72
CA PHE A 112 -18.94 -14.62 -0.14
C PHE A 112 -19.90 -13.69 -0.89
N HIS A 113 -20.09 -13.89 -2.21
CA HIS A 113 -21.05 -13.09 -2.97
C HIS A 113 -22.48 -13.16 -2.39
N PHE A 114 -22.86 -14.30 -1.80
CA PHE A 114 -24.17 -14.49 -1.17
C PHE A 114 -24.21 -14.02 0.28
N LEU A 115 -23.08 -14.07 0.99
CA LEU A 115 -23.00 -13.79 2.43
C LEU A 115 -22.62 -12.32 2.74
N GLN A 116 -22.22 -11.54 1.74
CA GLN A 116 -21.70 -10.17 1.91
C GLN A 116 -22.69 -9.19 2.57
N ASN A 117 -24.00 -9.37 2.39
CA ASN A 117 -25.02 -8.49 3.00
C ASN A 117 -25.28 -8.82 4.48
N GLU A 118 -24.90 -10.03 4.89
CA GLU A 118 -25.14 -10.61 6.21
C GLU A 118 -23.87 -10.59 7.07
N LEU A 119 -22.70 -10.32 6.46
CA LEU A 119 -21.42 -10.23 7.15
C LEU A 119 -21.39 -9.02 8.08
N CYS A 120 -21.46 -9.29 9.39
CA CYS A 120 -21.43 -8.27 10.43
C CYS A 120 -19.99 -8.00 10.89
N CYS A 121 -19.28 -9.07 11.26
CA CYS A 121 -17.95 -8.97 11.86
C CYS A 121 -16.97 -9.97 11.23
N VAL A 122 -15.72 -9.56 11.09
CA VAL A 122 -14.59 -10.44 10.75
C VAL A 122 -13.61 -10.40 11.92
N VAL A 123 -13.26 -11.56 12.48
CA VAL A 123 -12.42 -11.67 13.68
C VAL A 123 -11.16 -12.48 13.39
N GLY A 124 -10.00 -11.96 13.77
CA GLY A 124 -8.69 -12.62 13.60
C GLY A 124 -7.75 -11.86 12.65
N GLN A 125 -7.00 -12.58 11.83
CA GLN A 125 -6.06 -12.01 10.86
C GLN A 125 -6.73 -11.30 9.66
N GLY A 126 -8.04 -11.50 9.46
CA GLY A 126 -8.80 -10.89 8.37
C GLY A 126 -8.84 -11.74 7.11
N LEU A 127 -9.44 -11.21 6.06
CA LEU A 127 -9.54 -11.88 4.76
C LEU A 127 -8.28 -11.65 3.91
N PRO A 128 -7.81 -12.64 3.14
CA PRO A 128 -6.78 -12.42 2.14
C PRO A 128 -7.19 -11.31 1.15
N ILE A 129 -6.21 -10.61 0.58
CA ILE A 129 -6.44 -9.46 -0.32
C ILE A 129 -7.34 -9.84 -1.52
N HIS A 130 -7.10 -11.00 -2.13
CA HIS A 130 -7.92 -11.50 -3.25
C HIS A 130 -9.40 -11.72 -2.86
N ALA A 131 -9.66 -12.16 -1.63
CA ALA A 131 -11.01 -12.35 -1.12
C ALA A 131 -11.66 -11.01 -0.76
N LEU A 132 -10.89 -10.08 -0.18
CA LEU A 132 -11.35 -8.73 0.17
C LEU A 132 -11.77 -7.92 -1.07
N ASP A 133 -11.05 -8.09 -2.18
CA ASP A 133 -11.37 -7.47 -3.47
C ASP A 133 -12.66 -8.00 -4.10
N SER A 134 -13.05 -9.24 -3.78
CA SER A 134 -14.27 -9.86 -4.30
C SER A 134 -15.54 -9.36 -3.59
N ILE A 135 -15.39 -8.73 -2.42
CA ILE A 135 -16.51 -8.20 -1.62
C ILE A 135 -16.86 -6.79 -2.13
N LYS A 136 -18.06 -6.65 -2.70
CA LYS A 136 -18.54 -5.35 -3.22
C LYS A 136 -18.97 -4.40 -2.12
N LYS A 137 -19.64 -4.92 -1.09
CA LYS A 137 -20.18 -4.16 0.05
C LYS A 137 -19.33 -4.42 1.29
N LYS A 138 -18.56 -3.42 1.70
CA LYS A 138 -17.51 -3.53 2.73
C LYS A 138 -17.99 -3.01 4.10
N ASP A 139 -19.23 -3.29 4.45
CA ASP A 139 -19.92 -2.73 5.63
C ASP A 139 -19.77 -3.61 6.89
N PHE A 140 -18.64 -4.31 7.00
CA PHE A 140 -18.35 -5.18 8.14
C PHE A 140 -17.36 -4.51 9.10
N VAL A 141 -17.44 -4.90 10.38
CA VAL A 141 -16.49 -4.49 11.41
C VAL A 141 -15.37 -5.52 11.49
N PHE A 142 -14.13 -5.09 11.30
CA PHE A 142 -12.96 -5.93 11.46
C PHE A 142 -12.40 -5.83 12.88
N ILE A 143 -12.31 -6.97 13.58
CA ILE A 143 -11.68 -7.08 14.89
C ILE A 143 -10.37 -7.86 14.73
N ALA A 144 -9.29 -7.10 14.62
CA ALA A 144 -7.96 -7.62 14.36
C ALA A 144 -7.42 -8.49 15.50
N SER A 145 -6.75 -9.59 15.16
CA SER A 145 -5.85 -10.30 16.07
C SER A 145 -4.56 -9.52 16.28
N GLU A 146 -3.84 -9.84 17.34
CA GLU A 146 -2.46 -9.36 17.48
C GLU A 146 -1.57 -9.85 16.33
N PRO A 147 -0.71 -8.98 15.76
CA PRO A 147 0.29 -9.41 14.78
C PRO A 147 1.23 -10.47 15.38
N PRO A 148 1.75 -11.40 14.57
CA PRO A 148 2.71 -12.40 15.03
C PRO A 148 4.02 -11.76 15.49
N ASP A 149 4.73 -12.44 16.39
CA ASP A 149 6.09 -12.05 16.75
C ASP A 149 7.05 -12.26 15.56
N GLY A 150 8.11 -11.46 15.48
CA GLY A 150 9.03 -11.45 14.34
C GLY A 150 9.04 -10.14 13.58
N ILE A 151 9.59 -10.16 12.36
CA ILE A 151 9.59 -9.00 11.47
C ILE A 151 8.18 -8.85 10.89
N ILE A 152 7.52 -7.73 11.20
CA ILE A 152 6.14 -7.44 10.79
C ILE A 152 6.05 -6.41 9.66
N GLU A 153 7.11 -5.64 9.45
CA GLU A 153 7.21 -4.66 8.36
C GLU A 153 8.62 -4.68 7.78
N ILE A 154 8.71 -4.55 6.46
CA ILE A 154 9.96 -4.36 5.75
C ILE A 154 9.72 -3.47 4.53
N ALA A 155 10.58 -2.48 4.34
CA ALA A 155 10.48 -1.50 3.27
C ALA A 155 11.87 -1.18 2.70
N LEU A 156 11.95 -1.19 1.37
CA LEU A 156 13.12 -0.78 0.60
C LEU A 156 12.92 0.64 0.08
N SER A 157 13.92 1.50 0.24
CA SER A 157 13.93 2.80 -0.42
C SER A 157 14.30 2.63 -1.89
N GLN A 158 13.30 2.67 -2.78
CA GLN A 158 13.48 2.60 -4.24
C GLN A 158 13.42 4.01 -4.87
N PRO A 159 14.07 4.24 -6.03
CA PRO A 159 14.90 3.30 -6.79
C PRO A 159 16.29 3.08 -6.19
N ILE A 160 16.89 1.93 -6.48
CA ILE A 160 18.21 1.51 -5.97
C ILE A 160 19.19 1.54 -7.13
N TYR A 161 20.31 2.25 -6.96
CA TYR A 161 21.37 2.34 -7.97
C TYR A 161 22.69 1.72 -7.49
N PRO A 162 23.54 1.23 -8.41
CA PRO A 162 24.89 0.76 -8.09
C PRO A 162 25.73 1.84 -7.42
N HIS A 163 26.61 1.41 -6.52
CA HIS A 163 27.60 2.23 -5.82
C HIS A 163 27.03 3.38 -4.97
N GLN A 164 25.74 3.35 -4.65
CA GLN A 164 25.09 4.26 -3.72
C GLN A 164 24.74 3.55 -2.42
N ASP A 165 24.72 4.29 -1.32
CA ASP A 165 24.32 3.74 -0.04
C ASP A 165 22.78 3.65 -0.02
N ASN A 166 22.27 2.44 0.15
CA ASN A 166 20.85 2.13 0.17
C ASN A 166 20.46 1.56 1.52
N PHE A 167 19.17 1.60 1.84
CA PHE A 167 18.67 1.21 3.16
C PHE A 167 17.44 0.31 3.08
N VAL A 168 17.42 -0.67 3.98
CA VAL A 168 16.27 -1.50 4.30
C VAL A 168 15.79 -1.06 5.67
N ASN A 169 14.53 -0.64 5.76
CA ASN A 169 13.89 -0.32 7.03
C ASN A 169 12.91 -1.44 7.37
N GLY A 170 12.76 -1.75 8.65
CA GLY A 170 11.77 -2.72 9.09
C GLY A 170 11.41 -2.57 10.56
N VAL A 171 10.40 -3.31 10.98
CA VAL A 171 9.93 -3.34 12.37
C VAL A 171 9.87 -4.77 12.85
N PHE A 172 10.53 -5.05 13.98
CA PHE A 172 10.49 -6.33 14.67
C PHE A 172 9.56 -6.23 15.88
N LYS A 173 8.53 -7.07 15.97
CA LYS A 173 7.66 -7.20 17.14
C LYS A 173 8.22 -8.23 18.11
N ASN A 174 8.41 -7.83 19.37
CA ASN A 174 8.85 -8.66 20.49
C ASN A 174 10.10 -9.50 20.17
N PRO A 175 11.25 -8.86 19.84
CA PRO A 175 12.48 -9.60 19.63
C PRO A 175 12.86 -10.39 20.89
N PRO A 176 13.21 -11.69 20.76
CA PRO A 176 13.79 -12.44 21.86
C PRO A 176 15.06 -11.76 22.40
N PRO A 177 15.49 -12.05 23.64
CA PRO A 177 16.77 -11.57 24.15
C PRO A 177 17.94 -11.97 23.25
N GLU A 178 18.91 -11.06 23.08
CA GLU A 178 20.08 -11.26 22.22
C GLU A 178 19.75 -11.48 20.72
N THR A 179 18.83 -10.68 20.19
CA THR A 179 18.43 -10.79 18.78
C THR A 179 19.26 -9.88 17.88
N TRP A 180 19.82 -10.46 16.81
CA TRP A 180 20.48 -9.76 15.72
C TRP A 180 19.67 -9.92 14.44
N VAL A 181 19.49 -8.83 13.70
CA VAL A 181 18.97 -8.86 12.33
C VAL A 181 20.12 -8.52 11.39
N LEU A 182 20.42 -9.41 10.46
CA LEU A 182 21.52 -9.30 9.52
C LEU A 182 20.97 -9.20 8.10
N LEU A 183 21.51 -8.29 7.31
CA LEU A 183 21.30 -8.23 5.87
C LEU A 183 22.49 -8.91 5.19
N GLU A 184 22.21 -9.94 4.41
CA GLU A 184 23.21 -10.66 3.63
C GLU A 184 22.96 -10.47 2.14
N GLY A 185 23.96 -9.95 1.45
CA GLY A 185 24.01 -9.85 0.00
C GLY A 185 24.84 -10.97 -0.63
N PRO A 186 25.03 -10.93 -1.97
CA PRO A 186 25.87 -11.88 -2.69
C PRO A 186 27.32 -11.94 -2.20
N GLY A 187 27.82 -10.86 -1.59
CA GLY A 187 29.18 -10.74 -1.06
C GLY A 187 29.33 -11.15 0.41
N GLY A 188 28.27 -11.60 1.08
CA GLY A 188 28.26 -11.91 2.52
C GLY A 188 27.38 -10.93 3.31
N VAL A 189 27.67 -10.78 4.61
CA VAL A 189 26.95 -9.85 5.49
C VAL A 189 27.28 -8.41 5.08
N GLU A 190 26.26 -7.64 4.73
CA GLU A 190 26.38 -6.22 4.36
C GLU A 190 26.29 -5.33 5.60
N ASP A 191 25.33 -5.62 6.48
CA ASP A 191 25.10 -4.88 7.72
C ASP A 191 24.34 -5.73 8.74
N SER A 192 24.38 -5.31 10.01
CA SER A 192 23.68 -5.97 11.11
C SER A 192 23.27 -4.99 12.19
N VAL A 193 22.12 -5.25 12.80
CA VAL A 193 21.61 -4.48 13.93
C VAL A 193 21.25 -5.38 15.10
N PHE A 194 21.55 -4.91 16.31
CA PHE A 194 21.19 -5.58 17.55
C PHE A 194 19.87 -5.02 18.07
N LEU A 195 18.95 -5.91 18.45
CA LEU A 195 17.62 -5.58 18.94
C LEU A 195 17.41 -6.16 20.34
N GLU A 196 16.94 -5.30 21.25
CA GLU A 196 16.57 -5.68 22.63
C GLU A 196 15.25 -5.05 23.06
N GLY A 197 14.62 -5.72 24.03
CA GLY A 197 13.40 -5.28 24.70
C GLY A 197 12.11 -5.78 24.04
N SER A 198 10.99 -5.55 24.71
CA SER A 198 9.65 -5.90 24.22
C SER A 198 9.06 -4.82 23.32
N GLY A 199 7.98 -5.15 22.61
CA GLY A 199 7.22 -4.22 21.76
C GLY A 199 7.76 -4.11 20.33
N HIS A 200 7.40 -3.03 19.65
CA HIS A 200 7.83 -2.76 18.27
C HIS A 200 9.21 -2.09 18.25
N ARG A 201 10.18 -2.75 17.60
CA ARG A 201 11.55 -2.27 17.47
C ARG A 201 11.85 -1.96 15.99
N PRO A 202 11.88 -0.68 15.61
CA PRO A 202 12.30 -0.31 14.27
C PRO A 202 13.80 -0.59 14.10
N PHE A 203 14.19 -1.01 12.91
CA PHE A 203 15.59 -1.20 12.54
C PHE A 203 15.86 -0.65 11.14
N LYS A 204 17.12 -0.35 10.89
CA LYS A 204 17.62 0.14 9.61
C LYS A 204 18.94 -0.56 9.30
N LEU A 205 19.02 -1.17 8.13
CA LEU A 205 20.21 -1.86 7.62
C LEU A 205 20.65 -1.16 6.33
N SER A 206 21.95 -0.97 6.18
CA SER A 206 22.57 -0.34 5.01
C SER A 206 23.20 -1.37 4.09
N PHE A 207 23.26 -1.09 2.80
CA PHE A 207 23.98 -1.91 1.82
C PHE A 207 24.35 -1.09 0.60
N LYS A 208 25.34 -1.57 -0.17
CA LYS A 208 25.86 -0.86 -1.34
C LYS A 208 26.03 -1.83 -2.52
N PRO A 209 25.03 -1.96 -3.41
CA PRO A 209 25.13 -2.87 -4.55
C PRO A 209 26.25 -2.41 -5.48
N LYS A 210 27.00 -3.36 -6.06
CA LYS A 210 28.16 -3.06 -6.93
C LYS A 210 27.85 -3.11 -8.41
N GLN A 211 26.72 -3.70 -8.78
CA GLN A 211 26.32 -3.91 -10.16
C GLN A 211 24.80 -3.85 -10.27
N GLU A 212 24.32 -3.53 -11.46
CA GLU A 212 22.90 -3.56 -11.80
C GLU A 212 22.36 -4.99 -11.90
N GLY A 213 21.04 -5.12 -11.80
CA GLY A 213 20.34 -6.38 -12.00
C GLY A 213 19.43 -6.77 -10.84
N ARG A 214 19.00 -8.03 -10.89
CA ARG A 214 18.01 -8.62 -9.99
C ARG A 214 18.74 -9.48 -8.97
N PHE A 215 18.70 -9.08 -7.70
CA PHE A 215 19.39 -9.78 -6.62
C PHE A 215 18.40 -10.29 -5.58
N LEU A 216 18.74 -11.42 -4.97
CA LEU A 216 17.98 -12.00 -3.88
C LEU A 216 18.85 -11.98 -2.63
N TYR A 217 18.68 -10.92 -1.83
CA TYR A 217 19.35 -10.78 -0.55
C TYR A 217 18.62 -11.66 0.47
N SER A 218 19.24 -11.87 1.63
CA SER A 218 18.63 -12.60 2.74
C SER A 218 18.64 -11.73 4.00
N VAL A 219 17.51 -11.67 4.69
CA VAL A 219 17.41 -11.10 6.04
C VAL A 219 17.41 -12.26 7.02
N ARG A 220 18.48 -12.35 7.84
CA ARG A 220 18.59 -13.40 8.86
C ARG A 220 18.35 -12.83 10.24
N THR A 221 17.53 -13.51 11.02
CA THR A 221 17.39 -13.26 12.44
C THR A 221 18.18 -14.29 13.22
N LYS A 222 19.12 -13.86 14.06
CA LYS A 222 19.86 -14.70 15.00
C LYS A 222 19.45 -14.39 16.42
N THR A 223 19.23 -15.41 17.24
CA THR A 223 18.96 -15.28 18.67
C THR A 223 19.91 -16.19 19.42
N LYS A 224 20.65 -15.67 20.41
CA LYS A 224 21.67 -16.43 21.17
C LYS A 224 22.64 -17.20 20.25
N GLY A 225 23.04 -16.57 19.14
CA GLY A 225 23.94 -17.15 18.14
C GLY A 225 23.32 -18.18 17.18
N THR A 226 22.06 -18.60 17.38
CA THR A 226 21.37 -19.54 16.49
C THR A 226 20.51 -18.79 15.48
N VAL A 227 20.54 -19.20 14.21
CA VAL A 227 19.67 -18.63 13.17
C VAL A 227 18.24 -19.14 13.39
N VAL A 228 17.30 -18.22 13.57
CA VAL A 228 15.88 -18.54 13.82
C VAL A 228 15.06 -18.40 12.55
N TYR A 229 15.28 -17.32 11.79
CA TYR A 229 14.56 -17.04 10.55
C TYR A 229 15.53 -16.61 9.45
N VAL A 230 15.23 -17.02 8.22
CA VAL A 230 15.94 -16.61 7.00
C VAL A 230 14.90 -16.28 5.96
N GLU A 231 14.79 -15.00 5.62
CA GLU A 231 13.79 -14.50 4.69
C GLU A 231 14.45 -13.88 3.47
N LYS A 232 13.89 -14.10 2.28
CA LYS A 232 14.49 -13.62 1.03
C LYS A 232 14.01 -12.21 0.71
N LEU A 233 14.93 -11.26 0.55
CA LEU A 233 14.64 -9.87 0.22
C LEU A 233 15.00 -9.59 -1.25
N PRO A 234 14.03 -9.48 -2.16
CA PRO A 234 14.30 -9.13 -3.55
C PRO A 234 14.76 -7.68 -3.66
N ILE A 235 15.87 -7.47 -4.34
CA ILE A 235 16.46 -6.15 -4.59
C ILE A 235 16.68 -6.00 -6.09
N TYR A 236 15.93 -5.10 -6.72
CA TYR A 236 16.15 -4.70 -8.10
C TYR A 236 17.03 -3.45 -8.11
N VAL A 237 18.25 -3.60 -8.62
CA VAL A 237 19.21 -2.51 -8.81
C VAL A 237 19.06 -2.00 -10.24
N GLN A 238 18.48 -0.81 -10.36
CA GLN A 238 18.16 -0.18 -11.63
C GLN A 238 19.43 0.32 -12.34
N HIS A 239 19.35 0.38 -13.67
CA HIS A 239 20.36 1.05 -14.48
C HIS A 239 20.34 2.56 -14.15
N PRO A 240 21.47 3.18 -13.79
CA PRO A 240 21.54 4.62 -13.61
C PRO A 240 21.13 5.34 -14.89
N ASP A 241 20.29 6.36 -14.77
CA ASP A 241 19.89 7.16 -15.92
C ASP A 241 21.10 7.86 -16.56
N THR A 242 21.44 7.49 -17.80
CA THR A 242 22.49 8.17 -18.56
C THR A 242 22.00 9.52 -19.07
N LEU A 243 22.37 10.60 -18.40
CA LEU A 243 22.12 11.97 -18.86
C LEU A 243 22.95 12.33 -20.10
N SER A 244 22.31 13.07 -21.02
CA SER A 244 22.96 13.76 -22.14
C SER A 244 23.17 15.23 -21.79
N ILE A 245 24.43 15.62 -21.58
CA ILE A 245 24.81 16.92 -21.01
C ILE A 245 25.70 17.69 -21.98
N LEU A 246 25.32 18.93 -22.28
CA LEU A 246 26.14 19.88 -23.03
C LEU A 246 26.72 20.93 -22.09
N PHE A 247 28.05 21.06 -22.09
CA PHE A 247 28.74 22.17 -21.44
C PHE A 247 29.06 23.26 -22.45
N VAL A 248 28.61 24.47 -22.19
CA VAL A 248 28.96 25.68 -22.94
C VAL A 248 29.75 26.58 -22.02
N GLN A 249 31.06 26.70 -22.28
CA GLN A 249 31.97 27.43 -21.41
C GLN A 249 32.83 28.38 -22.23
N ASP A 250 33.21 29.51 -21.64
CA ASP A 250 34.07 30.50 -22.27
C ASP A 250 35.51 29.99 -22.35
N TYR A 251 35.98 29.31 -21.31
CA TYR A 251 37.31 28.70 -21.23
C TYR A 251 37.30 27.43 -20.35
N PRO A 252 38.24 26.49 -20.54
CA PRO A 252 38.36 25.33 -19.67
C PRO A 252 38.77 25.71 -18.25
N THR A 253 38.10 25.13 -17.25
CA THR A 253 38.41 25.33 -15.83
C THR A 253 38.64 23.99 -15.13
N PHE A 254 39.36 24.01 -14.00
CA PHE A 254 39.53 22.82 -13.16
C PHE A 254 38.17 22.24 -12.73
N GLU A 255 37.23 23.10 -12.33
CA GLU A 255 35.88 22.67 -11.92
C GLU A 255 35.21 21.82 -13.01
N ILE A 256 35.18 22.30 -14.25
CA ILE A 256 34.57 21.58 -15.38
C ILE A 256 35.37 20.33 -15.75
N GLN A 257 36.70 20.35 -15.68
CA GLN A 257 37.52 19.18 -15.97
C GLN A 257 37.24 18.04 -14.99
N TYR A 258 37.16 18.33 -13.69
CA TYR A 258 36.86 17.32 -12.67
C TYR A 258 35.41 16.84 -12.76
N LEU A 259 34.46 17.75 -13.00
CA LEU A 259 33.05 17.38 -13.20
C LEU A 259 32.89 16.49 -14.45
N LYS A 260 33.56 16.82 -15.55
CA LYS A 260 33.60 15.97 -16.75
C LYS A 260 34.11 14.57 -16.41
N ASN A 261 35.25 14.48 -15.72
CA ASN A 261 35.85 13.19 -15.39
C ASN A 261 34.96 12.36 -14.46
N PHE A 262 34.30 13.02 -13.50
CA PHE A 262 33.34 12.38 -12.59
C PHE A 262 32.14 11.83 -13.35
N LEU A 263 31.47 12.66 -14.16
CA LEU A 263 30.28 12.27 -14.91
C LEU A 263 30.59 11.25 -16.02
N SER A 264 31.77 11.34 -16.63
CA SER A 264 32.24 10.38 -17.63
C SER A 264 32.41 8.97 -17.05
N LYS A 265 32.94 8.87 -15.82
CA LYS A 265 33.05 7.59 -15.09
C LYS A 265 31.68 7.00 -14.73
N GLN A 266 30.64 7.82 -14.63
CA GLN A 266 29.25 7.40 -14.43
C GLN A 266 28.51 7.13 -15.75
N HIS A 267 29.23 7.03 -16.88
CA HIS A 267 28.68 6.74 -18.21
C HIS A 267 27.70 7.78 -18.77
N HIS A 268 27.68 9.01 -18.23
CA HIS A 268 26.91 10.10 -18.82
C HIS A 268 27.52 10.52 -20.17
N LYS A 269 26.65 10.94 -21.10
CA LYS A 269 27.03 11.41 -22.44
C LYS A 269 27.34 12.90 -22.38
N LEU A 270 28.60 13.27 -22.56
CA LEU A 270 29.05 14.65 -22.39
C LEU A 270 29.56 15.22 -23.70
N THR A 271 29.08 16.41 -24.04
CA THR A 271 29.69 17.27 -25.07
C THR A 271 30.12 18.56 -24.40
N LEU A 272 31.36 18.98 -24.62
CA LEU A 272 31.88 20.24 -24.09
C LEU A 272 32.27 21.15 -25.23
N ARG A 273 31.77 22.38 -25.20
CA ARG A 273 32.05 23.47 -26.14
C ARG A 273 32.79 24.57 -25.40
N TYR A 274 34.06 24.74 -25.71
CA TYR A 274 34.90 25.85 -25.24
C TYR A 274 35.07 26.87 -26.34
N ARG A 275 35.04 28.16 -26.00
CA ARG A 275 35.27 29.23 -26.96
C ARG A 275 36.77 29.50 -27.15
N LEU A 276 37.21 29.58 -28.41
CA LEU A 276 38.57 29.98 -28.78
C LEU A 276 38.60 31.43 -29.29
N SER A 277 37.57 31.83 -30.04
CA SER A 277 37.39 33.21 -30.53
C SER A 277 35.89 33.50 -30.73
N GLN A 278 35.53 34.65 -31.32
CA GLN A 278 34.13 35.06 -31.50
C GLN A 278 33.26 34.01 -32.22
N SER A 279 33.84 33.25 -33.16
CA SER A 279 33.13 32.24 -33.96
C SER A 279 33.81 30.87 -34.00
N MET A 280 34.91 30.69 -33.24
CA MET A 280 35.66 29.44 -33.21
C MET A 280 35.51 28.77 -31.86
N TYR A 281 35.25 27.46 -31.90
CA TYR A 281 35.05 26.63 -30.72
C TYR A 281 35.97 25.41 -30.75
N ARG A 282 36.33 24.94 -29.57
CA ARG A 282 36.96 23.65 -29.33
C ARG A 282 35.94 22.72 -28.69
N PHE A 283 35.90 21.48 -29.16
CA PHE A 283 35.00 20.47 -28.64
C PHE A 283 35.74 19.34 -27.92
N GLU A 284 35.14 18.83 -26.85
CA GLU A 284 35.54 17.57 -26.21
C GLU A 284 34.31 16.70 -26.02
N TYR A 285 34.51 15.38 -26.06
CA TYR A 285 33.44 14.39 -25.97
C TYR A 285 33.78 13.33 -24.93
N ALA A 286 32.77 12.85 -24.21
CA ALA A 286 32.89 11.67 -23.35
C ALA A 286 31.62 10.82 -23.50
N ASN A 287 31.80 9.50 -23.69
CA ASN A 287 30.72 8.52 -23.87
C ASN A 287 29.69 8.88 -24.97
N THR A 288 30.07 9.70 -25.94
CA THR A 288 29.21 10.13 -27.06
C THR A 288 30.03 10.26 -28.35
N GLY A 289 29.35 10.26 -29.49
CA GLY A 289 29.99 10.47 -30.79
C GLY A 289 30.46 11.90 -30.99
N SER A 290 31.55 12.08 -31.74
CA SER A 290 32.13 13.38 -32.06
C SER A 290 31.23 14.18 -33.03
N ARG A 291 30.27 14.93 -32.49
CA ARG A 291 29.40 15.82 -33.25
C ARG A 291 29.61 17.28 -32.80
N PRO A 292 30.16 18.18 -33.65
CA PRO A 292 30.39 19.56 -33.25
C PRO A 292 29.06 20.31 -33.06
N VAL A 293 28.99 21.11 -32.00
CA VAL A 293 27.82 21.93 -31.64
C VAL A 293 28.18 23.40 -31.82
N ASN A 294 28.16 23.87 -33.07
CA ASN A 294 28.56 25.25 -33.38
C ASN A 294 27.53 26.28 -32.90
N ASN A 295 26.24 25.93 -32.94
CA ASN A 295 25.12 26.76 -32.50
C ASN A 295 24.19 25.97 -31.57
N LEU A 296 23.46 26.67 -30.69
CA LEU A 296 22.39 26.07 -29.89
C LEU A 296 21.08 26.09 -30.69
N SER A 297 20.89 25.09 -31.56
CA SER A 297 19.65 24.92 -32.34
C SER A 297 18.63 24.05 -31.61
N PRO A 298 17.32 24.17 -31.91
CA PRO A 298 16.29 23.32 -31.32
C PRO A 298 16.59 21.82 -31.47
N GLU A 299 17.09 21.39 -32.63
CA GLU A 299 17.36 19.99 -32.92
C GLU A 299 18.45 19.39 -32.02
N ILE A 300 19.43 20.20 -31.62
CA ILE A 300 20.48 19.79 -30.68
C ILE A 300 19.94 19.82 -29.26
N LEU A 301 19.22 20.88 -28.88
CA LEU A 301 18.71 21.07 -27.52
C LEU A 301 17.66 20.02 -27.13
N ASP A 302 16.87 19.54 -28.08
CA ASP A 302 15.85 18.50 -27.86
C ASP A 302 16.46 17.13 -27.54
N GLN A 303 17.73 16.89 -27.88
CA GLN A 303 18.48 15.67 -27.55
C GLN A 303 19.19 15.74 -26.19
N LEU A 304 19.13 16.89 -25.51
CA LEU A 304 19.83 17.14 -24.25
C LEU A 304 18.88 17.08 -23.06
N ASP A 305 19.37 16.51 -21.97
CA ASP A 305 18.69 16.52 -20.68
C ASP A 305 19.09 17.75 -19.87
N VAL A 306 20.37 18.15 -19.96
CA VAL A 306 20.93 19.28 -19.22
C VAL A 306 21.88 20.11 -20.10
N LEU A 307 21.72 21.42 -20.07
CA LEU A 307 22.66 22.42 -20.57
C LEU A 307 23.39 23.06 -19.39
N VAL A 308 24.69 22.82 -19.25
CA VAL A 308 25.55 23.51 -18.29
C VAL A 308 26.21 24.69 -18.98
N ILE A 309 25.95 25.91 -18.54
CA ILE A 309 26.47 27.13 -19.16
C ILE A 309 27.12 28.03 -18.13
N ASP A 310 28.26 28.64 -18.47
CA ASP A 310 28.85 29.65 -17.60
C ASP A 310 28.18 31.03 -17.76
N GLY A 311 28.31 31.88 -16.74
CA GLY A 311 27.72 33.22 -16.72
C GLY A 311 28.14 34.07 -17.93
N GLU A 312 29.42 34.01 -18.29
CA GLU A 312 29.98 34.72 -19.44
C GLU A 312 29.44 34.24 -20.79
N SER A 313 29.27 32.93 -20.99
CA SER A 313 28.67 32.38 -22.21
C SER A 313 27.18 32.65 -22.28
N LEU A 314 26.48 32.63 -21.14
CA LEU A 314 25.06 32.93 -21.06
C LEU A 314 24.74 34.36 -21.53
N GLN A 315 25.56 35.34 -21.12
CA GLN A 315 25.42 36.74 -21.54
C GLN A 315 25.73 36.95 -23.03
N ARG A 316 26.48 36.05 -23.66
CA ARG A 316 26.92 36.17 -25.05
C ARG A 316 26.10 35.33 -26.03
N LEU A 317 25.07 34.63 -25.55
CA LEU A 317 24.15 33.94 -26.44
C LEU A 317 23.57 34.91 -27.48
N SER A 318 23.58 34.50 -28.74
CA SER A 318 22.87 35.25 -29.78
C SER A 318 21.36 35.25 -29.50
N ARG A 319 20.62 36.18 -30.11
CA ARG A 319 19.15 36.26 -29.92
C ARG A 319 18.45 34.95 -30.32
N SER A 320 18.92 34.30 -31.38
CA SER A 320 18.39 33.01 -31.84
C SER A 320 18.69 31.88 -30.87
N GLU A 321 19.92 31.78 -30.36
CA GLU A 321 20.29 30.78 -29.35
C GLU A 321 19.52 30.99 -28.04
N ALA A 322 19.39 32.24 -27.58
CA ALA A 322 18.63 32.55 -26.37
C ALA A 322 17.15 32.17 -26.52
N ALA A 323 16.55 32.41 -27.70
CA ALA A 323 15.19 31.98 -28.00
C ALA A 323 15.04 30.45 -28.04
N ALA A 324 15.97 29.75 -28.71
CA ALA A 324 15.96 28.29 -28.80
C ALA A 324 16.15 27.63 -27.43
N VAL A 325 17.05 28.16 -26.58
CA VAL A 325 17.22 27.71 -25.20
C VAL A 325 15.96 27.97 -24.39
N ASN A 326 15.36 29.15 -24.50
CA ASN A 326 14.12 29.45 -23.78
C ASN A 326 12.96 28.52 -24.17
N GLU A 327 12.81 28.23 -25.46
CA GLU A 327 11.81 27.29 -25.96
C GLU A 327 12.08 25.85 -25.49
N SER A 328 13.33 25.39 -25.54
CA SER A 328 13.66 24.04 -25.10
C SER A 328 13.51 23.88 -23.58
N ILE A 329 13.78 24.91 -22.78
CA ILE A 329 13.43 24.94 -21.36
C ILE A 329 11.92 24.75 -21.17
N ASN A 330 11.09 25.47 -21.93
CA ASN A 330 9.64 25.27 -21.85
C ASN A 330 9.21 23.84 -22.20
N LYS A 331 9.95 23.15 -23.08
CA LYS A 331 9.75 21.73 -23.46
C LYS A 331 10.40 20.70 -22.52
N GLY A 332 11.10 21.12 -21.45
CA GLY A 332 11.66 20.21 -20.46
C GLY A 332 13.17 20.29 -20.24
N LEU A 333 13.93 21.07 -21.02
CA LEU A 333 15.38 21.16 -20.85
C LEU A 333 15.74 21.69 -19.44
N GLY A 334 16.68 21.03 -18.78
CA GLY A 334 17.37 21.56 -17.61
C GLY A 334 18.50 22.50 -17.99
N ILE A 335 18.60 23.67 -17.38
CA ILE A 335 19.77 24.55 -17.52
C ILE A 335 20.45 24.74 -16.16
N LEU A 336 21.76 24.53 -16.11
CA LEU A 336 22.61 24.80 -14.95
C LEU A 336 23.50 25.98 -15.26
N VAL A 337 23.32 27.08 -14.54
CA VAL A 337 24.20 28.23 -14.66
C VAL A 337 25.29 28.17 -13.60
N LEU A 338 26.54 28.10 -14.07
CA LEU A 338 27.75 28.19 -13.25
C LEU A 338 28.31 29.59 -13.45
N SER A 339 28.50 30.40 -12.41
CA SER A 339 29.08 31.74 -12.63
C SER A 339 30.32 31.92 -11.77
N PRO A 340 31.47 32.27 -12.34
CA PRO A 340 32.59 32.77 -11.56
C PRO A 340 32.36 34.24 -11.14
N THR A 341 31.49 34.97 -11.84
CA THR A 341 31.17 36.38 -11.59
C THR A 341 30.11 36.53 -10.52
N ASN A 342 30.14 37.68 -9.84
CA ASN A 342 29.23 37.96 -8.76
C ASN A 342 27.78 38.03 -9.29
N ARG A 343 27.42 38.96 -10.18
CA ARG A 343 26.03 39.17 -10.60
C ARG A 343 25.76 38.64 -12.00
N ILE A 344 24.69 37.85 -12.14
CA ILE A 344 24.19 37.36 -13.42
C ILE A 344 22.97 38.18 -13.82
N ASP A 345 23.10 39.00 -14.85
CA ASP A 345 21.98 39.77 -15.41
C ASP A 345 21.57 39.18 -16.76
N ASN A 346 20.61 38.26 -16.75
CA ASN A 346 20.11 37.59 -17.94
C ASN A 346 18.68 37.07 -17.74
N ALA A 347 17.82 37.21 -18.75
CA ALA A 347 16.42 36.77 -18.69
C ALA A 347 16.24 35.25 -18.52
N LEU A 348 17.25 34.45 -18.91
CA LEU A 348 17.29 33.00 -18.68
C LEU A 348 17.69 32.64 -17.24
N PHE A 349 18.11 33.60 -16.43
CA PHE A 349 18.47 33.44 -15.02
C PHE A 349 17.50 34.24 -14.11
N PRO A 350 16.28 33.74 -13.89
CA PRO A 350 15.22 34.52 -13.24
C PRO A 350 15.30 34.42 -11.71
N PHE A 351 16.47 34.69 -11.10
CA PHE A 351 16.64 34.60 -9.65
C PHE A 351 16.93 35.96 -9.01
N ALA A 352 16.24 36.24 -7.90
CA ALA A 352 16.57 37.36 -7.04
C ALA A 352 17.90 37.09 -6.32
N GLN A 353 18.92 37.90 -6.63
CA GLN A 353 20.27 37.76 -6.11
C GLN A 353 20.52 38.70 -4.93
N LEU A 354 21.24 38.20 -3.91
CA LEU A 354 21.67 38.92 -2.72
C LEU A 354 23.20 38.91 -2.67
N VAL A 355 23.81 40.07 -2.46
CA VAL A 355 25.25 40.17 -2.25
C VAL A 355 25.57 39.84 -0.79
N VAL A 356 26.56 38.96 -0.59
CA VAL A 356 27.01 38.55 0.75
C VAL A 356 28.49 38.88 0.89
N LYS A 357 28.93 39.26 2.10
CA LYS A 357 30.32 39.63 2.37
C LYS A 357 31.29 38.44 2.41
N THR A 358 30.78 37.22 2.59
CA THR A 358 31.58 36.01 2.72
C THR A 358 31.69 35.28 1.38
N ASP A 359 32.92 34.88 1.05
CA ASP A 359 33.30 34.07 -0.10
C ASP A 359 33.50 32.58 0.28
N THR A 360 33.08 32.22 1.47
CA THR A 360 33.17 30.86 2.01
C THR A 360 31.78 30.42 2.48
N ALA A 361 31.46 29.15 2.21
CA ALA A 361 30.24 28.50 2.64
C ALA A 361 30.56 27.30 3.53
N VAL A 362 29.91 27.26 4.69
CA VAL A 362 29.83 26.08 5.55
C VAL A 362 28.58 25.32 5.15
N ILE A 363 28.74 24.08 4.71
CA ILE A 363 27.64 23.20 4.32
C ILE A 363 27.75 21.87 5.06
N THR A 364 26.62 21.21 5.28
CA THR A 364 26.60 19.87 5.89
C THR A 364 26.31 18.84 4.82
N ILE A 365 27.24 17.92 4.59
CA ILE A 365 27.08 16.77 3.67
C ILE A 365 27.39 15.50 4.47
N ASN A 366 26.47 14.53 4.49
CA ASN A 366 26.62 13.26 5.21
C ASN A 366 27.02 13.43 6.70
N ASN A 367 26.34 14.34 7.41
CA ASN A 367 26.62 14.71 8.81
C ASN A 367 28.05 15.26 9.06
N LYS A 368 28.78 15.62 8.01
CA LYS A 368 30.08 16.30 8.10
C LYS A 368 29.93 17.75 7.66
N SER A 369 30.51 18.65 8.44
CA SER A 369 30.61 20.06 8.08
C SER A 369 31.79 20.26 7.12
N LEU A 370 31.53 20.85 5.96
CA LEU A 370 32.52 21.13 4.92
C LEU A 370 32.61 22.64 4.71
N ASN A 371 33.84 23.14 4.62
CA ASN A 371 34.14 24.53 4.27
C ASN A 371 34.59 24.58 2.82
N LEU A 372 33.78 25.22 1.97
CA LEU A 372 34.08 25.37 0.55
C LEU A 372 34.05 26.85 0.16
N PRO A 373 34.93 27.28 -0.76
CA PRO A 373 34.77 28.57 -1.41
C PRO A 373 33.40 28.68 -2.08
N ALA A 374 32.82 29.88 -2.11
CA ALA A 374 31.54 30.18 -2.74
C ALA A 374 31.57 31.60 -3.32
N LEU A 375 30.71 31.87 -4.30
CA LEU A 375 30.51 33.25 -4.77
C LEU A 375 30.10 34.17 -3.61
N ALA A 376 30.45 35.44 -3.69
CA ALA A 376 29.95 36.48 -2.78
C ALA A 376 28.48 36.88 -3.10
N GLN A 377 27.67 35.92 -3.59
CA GLN A 377 26.26 36.08 -3.92
C GLN A 377 25.43 34.85 -3.56
N ARG A 378 24.16 35.07 -3.23
CA ARG A 378 23.16 34.05 -2.90
C ARG A 378 21.88 34.31 -3.66
N VAL A 379 21.09 33.27 -3.87
CA VAL A 379 19.71 33.45 -4.30
C VAL A 379 18.82 33.62 -3.08
N LYS A 380 17.90 34.59 -3.14
CA LYS A 380 16.89 34.81 -2.10
C LYS A 380 15.95 33.61 -2.05
N LYS A 381 15.59 33.17 -0.84
CA LYS A 381 14.62 32.10 -0.64
C LYS A 381 13.23 32.60 -1.04
N GLU A 382 12.68 32.00 -2.09
CA GLU A 382 11.34 32.27 -2.62
C GLU A 382 10.56 30.94 -2.70
N PRO A 383 9.22 30.95 -2.59
CA PRO A 383 8.42 29.72 -2.53
C PRO A 383 8.54 28.81 -3.76
N ASP A 384 8.87 29.40 -4.90
CA ASP A 384 9.03 28.72 -6.20
C ASP A 384 10.47 28.25 -6.48
N VAL A 385 11.41 28.45 -5.54
CA VAL A 385 12.79 27.97 -5.63
C VAL A 385 12.98 26.75 -4.75
N VAL A 386 13.30 25.62 -5.38
CA VAL A 386 13.69 24.40 -4.70
C VAL A 386 15.15 24.51 -4.26
N SER A 387 15.38 24.52 -2.96
CA SER A 387 16.70 24.55 -2.33
C SER A 387 17.34 23.16 -2.37
N ILE A 388 18.61 23.08 -2.81
CA ILE A 388 19.41 21.85 -2.76
C ILE A 388 20.53 22.00 -1.73
N THR A 389 21.21 23.14 -1.74
CA THR A 389 22.20 23.48 -0.70
C THR A 389 21.98 24.91 -0.25
N GLU A 390 21.79 25.07 1.05
CA GLU A 390 21.63 26.37 1.70
C GLU A 390 22.54 26.50 2.91
N ASN A 391 22.85 27.74 3.26
CA ASN A 391 23.50 28.08 4.52
C ASN A 391 22.75 29.25 5.18
N GLN A 392 23.25 29.72 6.32
CA GLN A 392 22.64 30.85 7.04
C GLN A 392 22.58 32.14 6.21
N SER A 393 23.41 32.27 5.17
CA SER A 393 23.48 33.46 4.32
C SER A 393 22.54 33.41 3.11
N GLY A 394 21.91 32.26 2.82
CA GLY A 394 20.97 32.08 1.72
C GLY A 394 21.21 30.81 0.91
N LEU A 395 20.59 30.74 -0.27
CA LEU A 395 20.69 29.59 -1.16
C LEU A 395 22.01 29.61 -1.95
N LEU A 396 22.73 28.48 -1.94
CA LEU A 396 23.99 28.26 -2.66
C LEU A 396 23.78 27.48 -3.95
N SER A 397 22.88 26.51 -3.92
CA SER A 397 22.43 25.78 -5.09
C SER A 397 20.96 25.46 -4.99
N GLY A 398 20.31 25.38 -6.13
CA GLY A 398 18.89 25.15 -6.23
C GLY A 398 18.38 25.40 -7.64
N HIS A 399 17.08 25.20 -7.82
CA HIS A 399 16.46 25.38 -9.11
C HIS A 399 15.03 25.92 -8.99
N ARG A 400 14.53 26.45 -10.10
CA ARG A 400 13.17 26.94 -10.28
C ARG A 400 12.58 26.30 -11.53
N TYR A 401 11.30 25.96 -11.48
CA TYR A 401 10.57 25.46 -12.64
C TYR A 401 10.31 26.59 -13.65
N LYS A 402 10.44 26.28 -14.95
CA LYS A 402 10.10 27.19 -16.04
C LYS A 402 9.52 26.37 -17.20
N GLY A 403 8.21 26.48 -17.41
CA GLY A 403 7.48 25.54 -18.27
C GLY A 403 7.61 24.11 -17.74
N PHE A 404 7.92 23.14 -18.62
CA PHE A 404 8.22 21.77 -18.21
C PHE A 404 9.69 21.55 -17.79
N GLY A 405 10.57 22.54 -18.04
CA GLY A 405 11.98 22.47 -17.71
C GLY A 405 12.31 23.21 -16.42
N LYS A 406 13.62 23.35 -16.16
CA LYS A 406 14.14 23.85 -14.88
C LYS A 406 15.37 24.70 -15.12
N VAL A 407 15.44 25.83 -14.43
CA VAL A 407 16.63 26.69 -14.38
C VAL A 407 17.27 26.50 -13.02
N GLY A 408 18.55 26.15 -12.98
CA GLY A 408 19.30 25.92 -11.76
C GLY A 408 20.58 26.74 -11.69
N PHE A 409 21.11 26.86 -10.48
CA PHE A 409 22.35 27.57 -10.18
C PHE A 409 23.21 26.78 -9.18
N GLN A 410 24.53 26.94 -9.27
CA GLN A 410 25.47 26.44 -8.29
C GLN A 410 26.54 27.50 -8.04
N PHE A 411 26.61 27.99 -6.80
CA PHE A 411 27.51 29.06 -6.38
C PHE A 411 28.68 28.58 -5.52
N LEU A 412 28.73 27.30 -5.16
CA LEU A 412 29.93 26.68 -4.59
C LEU A 412 31.04 26.65 -5.64
N LYS A 413 32.26 26.97 -5.20
CA LYS A 413 33.47 27.00 -6.01
C LYS A 413 34.46 25.99 -5.47
N GLU A 414 35.37 25.59 -6.36
CA GLU A 414 36.48 24.71 -6.03
C GLU A 414 36.05 23.37 -5.42
N THR A 415 34.90 22.85 -5.88
CA THR A 415 34.36 21.60 -5.37
C THR A 415 35.25 20.41 -5.80
N TYR A 416 36.04 20.59 -6.87
CA TYR A 416 37.07 19.64 -7.31
C TYR A 416 38.07 19.27 -6.19
N ARG A 417 38.28 20.14 -5.18
CA ARG A 417 39.14 19.85 -4.03
C ARG A 417 38.68 18.63 -3.24
N LEU A 418 37.37 18.35 -3.20
CA LEU A 418 36.81 17.14 -2.56
C LEU A 418 37.28 15.86 -3.26
N THR A 419 37.32 15.89 -4.59
CA THR A 419 37.84 14.75 -5.37
C THR A 419 39.34 14.59 -5.15
N LEU A 420 40.10 15.70 -5.12
CA LEU A 420 41.54 15.69 -4.86
C LEU A 420 41.90 15.17 -3.45
N SER A 421 41.05 15.43 -2.46
CA SER A 421 41.23 14.92 -1.09
C SER A 421 40.74 13.47 -0.92
N GLY A 422 40.28 12.82 -1.99
CA GLY A 422 39.75 11.45 -1.96
C GLY A 422 38.29 11.33 -1.53
N ASP A 423 37.60 12.43 -1.24
CA ASP A 423 36.18 12.44 -0.82
C ASP A 423 35.24 12.52 -2.02
N SER A 424 35.33 11.51 -2.90
CA SER A 424 34.46 11.36 -4.07
C SER A 424 32.99 11.19 -3.71
N ILE A 425 32.69 10.71 -2.50
CA ILE A 425 31.33 10.56 -1.97
C ILE A 425 30.73 11.95 -1.73
N ALA A 426 31.40 12.82 -0.97
CA ALA A 426 30.92 14.18 -0.75
C ALA A 426 30.77 14.96 -2.07
N TYR A 427 31.68 14.77 -3.02
CA TYR A 427 31.58 15.35 -4.36
C TYR A 427 30.31 14.89 -5.09
N SER A 428 30.00 13.59 -5.05
CA SER A 428 28.78 13.03 -5.63
C SER A 428 27.51 13.58 -4.97
N HIS A 429 27.48 13.68 -3.64
CA HIS A 429 26.35 14.25 -2.90
C HIS A 429 26.13 15.75 -3.18
N LEU A 430 27.15 16.46 -3.65
CA LEU A 430 27.03 17.86 -4.06
C LEU A 430 26.46 17.98 -5.48
N TRP A 431 26.99 17.22 -6.44
CA TRP A 431 26.65 17.40 -7.85
C TRP A 431 25.44 16.60 -8.32
N MET A 432 25.27 15.35 -7.88
CA MET A 432 24.21 14.49 -8.41
C MET A 432 22.80 14.98 -8.05
N PRO A 433 22.50 15.41 -6.80
CA PRO A 433 21.18 15.98 -6.50
C PRO A 433 20.86 17.22 -7.35
N MET A 434 21.87 18.04 -7.64
CA MET A 434 21.72 19.21 -8.51
C MET A 434 21.39 18.80 -9.95
N LEU A 435 22.20 17.93 -10.55
CA LEU A 435 22.02 17.50 -11.94
C LEU A 435 20.72 16.70 -12.15
N ASN A 436 20.42 15.76 -11.25
CA ASN A 436 19.18 14.99 -11.30
C ASN A 436 17.97 15.90 -11.08
N GLY A 437 18.07 16.83 -10.11
CA GLY A 437 17.02 17.80 -9.80
C GLY A 437 16.63 18.64 -11.01
N ILE A 438 17.61 19.12 -11.80
CA ILE A 438 17.35 19.96 -12.98
C ILE A 438 17.14 19.18 -14.28
N SER A 439 17.53 17.91 -14.35
CA SER A 439 17.47 17.12 -15.57
C SER A 439 16.06 17.11 -16.18
N ARG A 440 16.02 17.07 -17.53
CA ARG A 440 14.80 16.84 -18.29
C ARG A 440 14.13 15.59 -17.75
N ALA A 441 12.85 15.71 -17.41
CA ALA A 441 12.06 14.55 -17.02
C ALA A 441 12.09 13.56 -18.19
N LYS A 442 12.64 12.36 -17.96
CA LYS A 442 12.66 11.33 -18.98
C LYS A 442 11.22 11.03 -19.39
N THR A 443 10.99 11.21 -20.68
CA THR A 443 9.75 10.81 -21.30
C THR A 443 9.84 9.32 -21.54
N TYR A 444 9.43 8.53 -20.55
CA TYR A 444 9.12 7.14 -20.85
C TYR A 444 7.82 7.15 -21.65
N ASN A 445 7.78 6.40 -22.76
CA ASN A 445 6.55 6.18 -23.53
C ASN A 445 5.48 5.50 -22.66
N GLY A 446 5.90 4.84 -21.57
CA GLY A 446 5.01 4.50 -20.45
C GLY A 446 5.78 4.20 -19.17
N LYS A 447 5.18 4.54 -18.02
CA LYS A 447 5.69 4.23 -16.68
C LYS A 447 4.79 3.18 -16.03
N ILE A 448 5.39 2.02 -15.74
CA ILE A 448 4.73 0.92 -15.01
C ILE A 448 4.91 1.17 -13.51
N ILE A 449 3.83 0.99 -12.74
CA ILE A 449 3.78 1.14 -11.29
C ILE A 449 3.10 -0.09 -10.73
N ILE A 450 3.79 -0.81 -9.85
CA ILE A 450 3.22 -1.93 -9.10
C ILE A 450 2.70 -1.38 -7.76
N GLU A 451 1.41 -1.54 -7.49
CA GLU A 451 0.77 -0.94 -6.31
C GLU A 451 0.91 -1.84 -5.06
N ASN A 452 1.21 -3.13 -5.24
CA ASN A 452 1.36 -4.07 -4.14
C ASN A 452 2.62 -3.80 -3.32
N SER A 453 2.48 -3.83 -1.99
CA SER A 453 3.63 -3.89 -1.10
C SER A 453 4.15 -5.33 -1.03
N PRO A 454 5.47 -5.57 -1.06
CA PRO A 454 6.03 -6.89 -0.84
C PRO A 454 5.72 -7.39 0.59
N PRO A 455 5.64 -8.71 0.82
CA PRO A 455 5.79 -9.80 -0.16
C PRO A 455 4.54 -9.98 -1.04
N VAL A 456 4.75 -10.31 -2.31
CA VAL A 456 3.71 -10.75 -3.27
C VAL A 456 3.73 -12.27 -3.34
N TYR A 457 2.58 -12.93 -3.46
CA TYR A 457 2.47 -14.39 -3.55
C TYR A 457 1.74 -14.82 -4.83
N PRO A 458 1.94 -16.06 -5.31
CA PRO A 458 1.34 -16.55 -6.55
C PRO A 458 -0.19 -16.43 -6.61
N ASP A 459 -0.86 -16.69 -5.49
CA ASP A 459 -2.33 -16.72 -5.40
C ASP A 459 -2.96 -15.33 -5.16
N ASN A 460 -2.14 -14.28 -5.05
CA ASN A 460 -2.62 -12.92 -4.80
C ASN A 460 -2.52 -12.08 -6.08
N PRO A 461 -3.55 -11.26 -6.39
CA PRO A 461 -3.50 -10.37 -7.54
C PRO A 461 -2.43 -9.30 -7.34
N VAL A 462 -1.69 -9.05 -8.43
CA VAL A 462 -0.80 -7.91 -8.55
C VAL A 462 -1.53 -6.82 -9.33
N SER A 463 -1.77 -5.69 -8.67
CA SER A 463 -2.33 -4.48 -9.25
C SER A 463 -1.21 -3.68 -9.88
N VAL A 464 -1.34 -3.45 -11.19
CA VAL A 464 -0.40 -2.68 -12.00
C VAL A 464 -1.13 -1.47 -12.54
N LYS A 465 -0.51 -0.30 -12.42
CA LYS A 465 -0.92 0.94 -13.07
C LYS A 465 0.13 1.34 -14.10
N LEU A 466 -0.31 1.74 -15.28
CA LEU A 466 0.54 2.14 -16.38
C LEU A 466 0.15 3.55 -16.83
N ILE A 467 1.09 4.48 -16.80
CA ILE A 467 0.88 5.85 -17.28
C ILE A 467 1.61 5.96 -18.60
N SER A 468 0.89 6.19 -19.70
CA SER A 468 1.48 6.31 -21.05
C SER A 468 1.24 7.69 -21.64
N ARG A 469 1.81 7.94 -22.82
CA ARG A 469 1.45 9.05 -23.71
C ARG A 469 0.75 8.58 -24.97
N ASP A 470 0.75 7.27 -25.20
CA ASP A 470 0.17 6.64 -26.37
C ASP A 470 -1.22 6.13 -25.97
N ASP A 471 -2.20 6.26 -26.88
CA ASP A 471 -3.57 5.77 -26.66
C ASP A 471 -3.69 4.25 -26.87
N ASP A 472 -2.74 3.63 -27.58
CA ASP A 472 -2.70 2.20 -27.85
C ASP A 472 -1.51 1.57 -27.13
N VAL A 473 -1.75 1.17 -25.87
CA VAL A 473 -0.71 0.62 -24.99
C VAL A 473 -0.96 -0.85 -24.76
N GLN A 474 0.09 -1.64 -24.93
CA GLN A 474 0.10 -3.05 -24.59
C GLN A 474 1.07 -3.30 -23.43
N LEU A 475 0.60 -4.03 -22.42
CA LEU A 475 1.43 -4.55 -21.33
C LEU A 475 1.77 -6.00 -21.61
N ASP A 476 3.04 -6.35 -21.62
CA ASP A 476 3.52 -7.72 -21.69
C ASP A 476 3.97 -8.18 -20.30
N VAL A 477 3.38 -9.27 -19.81
CA VAL A 477 3.74 -9.95 -18.55
C VAL A 477 4.51 -11.21 -18.92
N ASP A 478 5.81 -11.23 -18.65
CA ASP A 478 6.72 -12.32 -19.06
C ASP A 478 6.59 -12.71 -20.54
N SER A 479 6.50 -11.70 -21.40
CA SER A 479 6.31 -11.81 -22.86
C SER A 479 4.91 -12.26 -23.31
N ILE A 480 3.93 -12.29 -22.40
CA ILE A 480 2.53 -12.57 -22.71
C ILE A 480 1.75 -11.25 -22.67
N SER A 481 1.07 -10.94 -23.77
CA SER A 481 0.18 -9.77 -23.87
C SER A 481 -0.93 -9.84 -22.83
N TRP A 482 -1.04 -8.81 -22.01
CA TRP A 482 -2.05 -8.69 -20.96
C TRP A 482 -2.96 -7.48 -21.22
N PRO A 483 -4.29 -7.67 -21.16
CA PRO A 483 -5.22 -6.59 -21.41
C PRO A 483 -5.14 -5.52 -20.31
N LEU A 484 -5.24 -4.27 -20.73
CA LEU A 484 -5.29 -3.10 -19.88
C LEU A 484 -6.68 -2.49 -19.91
N GLN A 485 -7.07 -1.86 -18.79
CA GLN A 485 -8.29 -1.08 -18.67
C GLN A 485 -7.93 0.38 -18.40
N GLU A 486 -8.37 1.29 -19.26
CA GLU A 486 -8.18 2.73 -19.07
C GLU A 486 -9.02 3.24 -17.89
N ASP A 487 -8.47 4.21 -17.17
CA ASP A 487 -9.18 4.96 -16.14
C ASP A 487 -10.25 5.84 -16.78
N VAL A 488 -11.44 5.87 -16.18
CA VAL A 488 -12.60 6.60 -16.72
C VAL A 488 -12.45 8.11 -16.59
N PHE A 489 -11.61 8.58 -15.67
CA PHE A 489 -11.46 10.00 -15.33
C PHE A 489 -10.12 10.60 -15.76
N ILE A 490 -9.11 9.76 -16.00
CA ILE A 490 -7.75 10.20 -16.31
C ILE A 490 -7.26 9.50 -17.57
N ASP A 491 -7.30 10.24 -18.68
CA ASP A 491 -6.77 9.79 -19.97
C ASP A 491 -5.32 9.29 -19.84
N ASN A 492 -4.96 8.27 -20.61
CA ASN A 492 -3.62 7.67 -20.65
C ASN A 492 -3.15 7.01 -19.35
N VAL A 493 -4.05 6.80 -18.40
CA VAL A 493 -3.80 5.99 -17.21
C VAL A 493 -4.53 4.67 -17.36
N TRP A 494 -3.76 3.60 -17.36
CA TRP A 494 -4.23 2.24 -17.56
C TRP A 494 -4.02 1.42 -16.29
N SER A 495 -4.86 0.42 -16.09
CA SER A 495 -4.79 -0.49 -14.95
C SER A 495 -4.94 -1.94 -15.39
N ALA A 496 -4.25 -2.83 -14.71
CA ALA A 496 -4.38 -4.28 -14.88
C ALA A 496 -4.28 -4.97 -13.53
N LYS A 497 -4.97 -6.10 -13.41
CA LYS A 497 -4.76 -7.09 -12.35
C LYS A 497 -4.27 -8.38 -12.98
N LEU A 498 -3.18 -8.91 -12.45
CA LEU A 498 -2.54 -10.13 -12.95
C LEU A 498 -2.24 -11.10 -11.81
N TRP A 499 -2.10 -12.38 -12.14
CA TRP A 499 -1.68 -13.43 -11.23
C TRP A 499 -0.41 -14.05 -11.78
N ALA A 500 0.65 -14.07 -10.97
CA ALA A 500 1.97 -14.50 -11.43
C ALA A 500 2.10 -16.03 -11.54
N GLY A 501 1.29 -16.79 -10.80
CA GLY A 501 1.21 -18.26 -10.88
C GLY A 501 2.38 -19.01 -10.23
N GLU A 502 3.62 -18.58 -10.47
CA GLU A 502 4.82 -19.21 -9.91
C GLU A 502 5.65 -18.23 -9.06
N PRO A 503 6.42 -18.71 -8.06
CA PRO A 503 7.39 -17.87 -7.36
C PRO A 503 8.61 -17.55 -8.22
N GLY A 504 9.14 -16.33 -8.11
CA GLY A 504 10.34 -15.92 -8.84
C GLY A 504 10.31 -14.46 -9.28
N TRP A 505 11.27 -14.10 -10.14
CA TRP A 505 11.31 -12.79 -10.80
C TRP A 505 10.41 -12.79 -12.02
N HIS A 506 9.48 -11.85 -12.05
CA HIS A 506 8.61 -11.59 -13.19
C HIS A 506 8.92 -10.22 -13.79
N SER A 507 8.57 -10.07 -15.05
CA SER A 507 8.83 -8.88 -15.85
C SER A 507 7.53 -8.31 -16.39
N LEU A 508 7.41 -6.99 -16.29
CA LEU A 508 6.36 -6.19 -16.90
C LEU A 508 7.03 -5.30 -17.92
N ALA A 509 6.65 -5.41 -19.19
CA ALA A 509 7.22 -4.61 -20.25
C ALA A 509 6.13 -3.93 -21.07
N ILE A 510 6.46 -2.79 -21.65
CA ILE A 510 5.66 -2.16 -22.71
C ILE A 510 6.42 -2.28 -24.02
N ALA A 511 5.69 -2.44 -25.13
CA ALA A 511 6.28 -2.52 -26.47
C ALA A 511 7.21 -1.33 -26.80
N SER A 512 6.92 -0.17 -26.19
CA SER A 512 7.68 1.07 -26.33
C SER A 512 8.96 1.16 -25.47
N GLY A 513 9.34 0.07 -24.78
CA GLY A 513 10.72 -0.20 -24.34
C GLY A 513 11.01 -0.06 -22.85
N ASN A 514 10.03 0.27 -22.00
CA ASN A 514 10.22 0.27 -20.55
C ASN A 514 9.91 -1.12 -19.96
N ALA A 515 10.77 -1.59 -19.05
CA ALA A 515 10.57 -2.85 -18.34
C ALA A 515 10.76 -2.66 -16.84
N GLU A 516 9.76 -3.07 -16.07
CA GLU A 516 9.81 -3.15 -14.62
C GLU A 516 9.84 -4.60 -14.16
N PHE A 517 10.45 -4.85 -13.00
CA PHE A 517 10.58 -6.19 -12.45
C PHE A 517 10.01 -6.24 -11.04
N TYR A 518 9.34 -7.35 -10.74
CA TYR A 518 8.84 -7.65 -9.40
C TYR A 518 9.14 -9.10 -9.04
N TYR A 519 9.13 -9.38 -7.75
CA TYR A 519 9.43 -10.71 -7.24
C TYR A 519 8.22 -11.28 -6.50
N VAL A 520 7.90 -12.51 -6.81
CA VAL A 520 6.84 -13.31 -6.21
C VAL A 520 7.49 -14.28 -5.24
N SER A 521 7.14 -14.14 -3.97
CA SER A 521 7.69 -14.90 -2.85
C SER A 521 7.13 -16.30 -2.83
N ALA A 522 7.94 -17.26 -2.37
CA ALA A 522 7.45 -18.63 -2.20
C ALA A 522 6.44 -18.70 -1.03
N PRO A 523 5.48 -19.64 -1.06
CA PRO A 523 4.56 -19.83 0.05
C PRO A 523 5.32 -20.04 1.37
N GLY A 524 5.00 -19.24 2.39
CA GLY A 524 5.62 -19.32 3.72
C GLY A 524 6.81 -18.38 3.96
N GLU A 525 7.41 -17.79 2.92
CA GLU A 525 8.37 -16.68 3.10
C GLU A 525 7.65 -15.46 3.66
N TRP A 526 8.27 -14.68 4.55
CA TRP A 526 7.73 -13.45 5.11
C TRP A 526 6.33 -13.58 5.74
N GLN A 527 6.05 -14.71 6.39
CA GLN A 527 4.72 -14.99 6.95
C GLN A 527 4.23 -13.89 7.91
N SER A 528 5.10 -13.41 8.80
CA SER A 528 4.75 -12.36 9.77
C SER A 528 4.42 -11.01 9.10
N VAL A 529 5.17 -10.64 8.06
CA VAL A 529 4.90 -9.42 7.27
C VAL A 529 3.60 -9.58 6.48
N ALA A 530 3.36 -10.74 5.89
CA ALA A 530 2.14 -10.99 5.12
C ALA A 530 0.88 -10.93 5.98
N ILE A 531 0.92 -11.52 7.18
CA ILE A 531 -0.19 -11.44 8.15
C ILE A 531 -0.41 -9.98 8.57
N ASN A 532 0.65 -9.21 8.85
CA ASN A 532 0.52 -7.81 9.23
C ASN A 532 -0.03 -6.93 8.08
N ASN A 533 0.40 -7.18 6.85
CA ASN A 533 -0.13 -6.53 5.65
C ASN A 533 -1.62 -6.85 5.45
N GLN A 534 -2.02 -8.10 5.68
CA GLN A 534 -3.42 -8.55 5.59
C GLN A 534 -4.29 -7.88 6.66
N ILE A 535 -3.85 -7.86 7.91
CA ILE A 535 -4.55 -7.16 9.01
C ILE A 535 -4.73 -5.69 8.64
N THR A 536 -3.66 -5.02 8.20
CA THR A 536 -3.69 -3.61 7.83
C THR A 536 -4.62 -3.33 6.65
N ALA A 537 -4.64 -4.19 5.63
CA ALA A 537 -5.56 -4.08 4.49
C ALA A 537 -7.03 -4.22 4.91
N ASN A 538 -7.35 -5.16 5.80
CA ASN A 538 -8.70 -5.32 6.33
C ASN A 538 -9.11 -4.13 7.22
N MET A 539 -8.20 -3.60 8.04
CA MET A 539 -8.44 -2.41 8.86
C MET A 539 -8.78 -1.18 8.00
N ARG A 540 -8.12 -1.00 6.85
CA ARG A 540 -8.42 0.12 5.92
C ARG A 540 -9.81 0.02 5.29
N VAL A 541 -10.34 -1.20 5.16
CA VAL A 541 -11.62 -1.48 4.51
C VAL A 541 -12.77 -1.59 5.51
N SER A 542 -12.47 -1.88 6.78
CA SER A 542 -13.47 -1.96 7.85
C SER A 542 -14.32 -0.70 7.93
N GLY A 543 -15.63 -0.86 7.99
CA GLY A 543 -16.56 0.23 8.26
C GLY A 543 -16.30 0.86 9.62
N SER A 544 -16.45 2.18 9.71
CA SER A 544 -16.39 2.92 10.98
C SER A 544 -17.64 2.67 11.80
N GLY A 545 -17.62 1.64 12.62
CA GLY A 545 -18.62 1.39 13.65
C GLY A 545 -19.98 0.93 13.11
N VAL A 546 -20.70 0.22 13.97
CA VAL A 546 -22.12 -0.10 13.79
C VAL A 546 -22.88 1.22 13.89
N GLU A 547 -22.92 2.01 12.82
CA GLU A 547 -24.05 2.94 12.66
C GLU A 547 -25.27 2.05 12.53
N GLY A 548 -26.13 2.13 13.56
CA GLY A 548 -27.43 1.48 13.61
C GLY A 548 -28.33 1.99 12.49
N GLY A 549 -28.03 1.59 11.25
CA GLY A 549 -29.07 1.43 10.25
C GLY A 549 -30.05 0.44 10.85
N ASP A 550 -31.30 0.86 10.95
CA ASP A 550 -32.45 0.12 11.42
C ASP A 550 -32.61 -1.15 10.56
N LYS A 551 -31.77 -2.16 10.82
CA LYS A 551 -31.75 -3.42 10.09
C LYS A 551 -32.88 -4.23 10.68
N GLN A 552 -33.98 -4.30 9.93
CA GLN A 552 -35.14 -5.13 10.22
C GLN A 552 -34.67 -6.51 10.69
N GLU A 553 -34.88 -6.78 11.97
CA GLU A 553 -34.77 -8.13 12.51
C GLU A 553 -35.82 -8.99 11.80
N ASP A 554 -35.38 -9.96 11.00
CA ASP A 554 -36.30 -10.92 10.39
C ASP A 554 -36.90 -11.78 11.51
N LEU A 555 -38.15 -11.49 11.85
CA LEU A 555 -38.90 -12.20 12.87
C LEU A 555 -39.30 -13.57 12.32
N VAL A 556 -38.54 -14.61 12.68
CA VAL A 556 -38.86 -15.99 12.30
C VAL A 556 -39.85 -16.57 13.33
N ARG A 557 -41.02 -17.02 12.85
CA ARG A 557 -42.07 -17.64 13.67
C ARG A 557 -41.65 -19.05 14.09
N LYS A 558 -41.57 -19.30 15.40
CA LYS A 558 -41.35 -20.64 15.97
C LYS A 558 -42.60 -21.13 16.69
N GLU A 559 -42.99 -22.37 16.41
CA GLU A 559 -44.18 -22.99 17.04
C GLU A 559 -43.80 -23.60 18.40
N PHE A 560 -44.71 -23.53 19.37
CA PHE A 560 -44.55 -24.27 20.63
C PHE A 560 -44.54 -25.78 20.35
N ASN A 561 -43.72 -26.53 21.08
CA ASN A 561 -43.64 -27.99 20.91
C ASN A 561 -45.01 -28.64 21.18
N PRO A 562 -45.65 -29.30 20.19
CA PRO A 562 -46.97 -29.90 20.34
C PRO A 562 -47.07 -30.96 21.45
N LEU A 563 -45.94 -31.58 21.82
CA LEU A 563 -45.87 -32.62 22.84
C LEU A 563 -46.32 -32.15 24.22
N ILE A 564 -46.11 -30.87 24.55
CA ILE A 564 -46.49 -30.33 25.86
C ILE A 564 -48.03 -30.35 26.00
N PHE A 565 -48.73 -29.92 24.96
CA PHE A 565 -50.19 -29.92 24.92
C PHE A 565 -50.75 -31.36 24.85
N PHE A 566 -50.07 -32.25 24.11
CA PHE A 566 -50.45 -33.66 24.08
C PHE A 566 -50.32 -34.36 25.43
N LEU A 567 -49.24 -34.11 26.18
CA LEU A 567 -49.06 -34.66 27.52
C LEU A 567 -50.10 -34.10 28.51
N LEU A 568 -50.41 -32.81 28.44
CA LEU A 568 -51.46 -32.17 29.27
C LEU A 568 -52.84 -32.80 29.00
N PHE A 569 -53.13 -33.09 27.72
CA PHE A 569 -54.34 -33.79 27.32
C PHE A 569 -54.38 -35.21 27.90
N LEU A 570 -53.30 -35.97 27.75
CA LEU A 570 -53.22 -37.37 28.18
C LEU A 570 -53.38 -37.51 29.70
N LEU A 571 -52.76 -36.62 30.48
CA LEU A 571 -52.92 -36.59 31.94
C LEU A 571 -54.35 -36.22 32.36
N SER A 572 -54.96 -35.24 31.70
CA SER A 572 -56.32 -34.79 32.01
C SER A 572 -57.37 -35.85 31.64
N ALA A 573 -57.23 -36.49 30.48
CA ALA A 573 -58.11 -37.56 30.03
C ALA A 573 -57.95 -38.83 30.88
N GLY A 574 -56.69 -39.19 31.23
CA GLY A 574 -56.39 -40.29 32.13
C GLY A 574 -56.99 -40.08 33.52
N PHE A 575 -56.91 -38.86 34.07
CA PHE A 575 -57.53 -38.51 35.34
C PHE A 575 -59.06 -38.63 35.29
N LEU A 576 -59.71 -38.07 34.26
CA LEU A 576 -61.16 -38.18 34.08
C LEU A 576 -61.66 -39.62 33.91
N TRP A 577 -60.83 -40.52 33.37
CA TRP A 577 -61.16 -41.95 33.25
C TRP A 577 -60.93 -42.75 34.54
N LEU A 578 -59.93 -42.38 35.35
CA LEU A 578 -59.56 -43.10 36.55
C LEU A 578 -60.47 -42.77 37.75
N VAL A 579 -60.85 -41.50 37.92
CA VAL A 579 -61.61 -41.01 39.09
C VAL A 579 -63.02 -41.63 39.25
N PRO A 580 -63.71 -42.15 38.22
CA PRO A 580 -64.95 -42.92 38.41
C PRO A 580 -64.73 -44.34 38.95
N LYS A 581 -63.51 -44.87 38.88
CA LYS A 581 -63.14 -46.23 39.31
C LYS A 581 -62.44 -46.28 40.67
N LEU A 582 -62.19 -45.10 41.26
CA LEU A 582 -61.72 -44.87 42.61
C LEU A 582 -62.92 -44.49 43.49
#